data_AF-A0AAW9WGM7-F1
#
_entry.id   AF-A0AAW9WGM7-F1
#
_cell.length_a   1.000
_cell.length_b   1.000
_cell.length_c   1.000
_cell.angle_alpha   90.00
_cell.angle_beta   90.00
_cell.angle_gamma   90.00
#
_symmetry.space_group_name_H-M   'P 1'
#
loop_
_entity.id
_entity.type
_entity.pdbx_description
1 polymer ?
#
loop_
_entity_poly.entity_id
_entity_poly.type
_entity_poly.pdbx_seq_one_letter_code
_entity_poly.pdbx_strand_id
1 'polypeptide(L)'
;MRKRKFTVTAAMFALSAILLSEIQMQPAYAVEGWTNDSGEWMYLDKSDQPVTDGWKQSKDSWFYLDSNGKMVRDSFIELGNGLYYADKDGRRAESAWIWSDGREEDGYEDGWYYFGANGKAYRRTGGFKKVIHGNTYVFDEKGKMLTGWIDEEGRALTEDDNPLVDGLYYAGENGALLSGVWMDYGSVTLGGADDLESSLTGKNYSEYKELWLYFDDNFKKLKSSGDKIKEKTIGDNTYGFDEYGIMLPWWSTVASVSNADRSNPTSSESAKYFAGYNGGKLLKNTWFWMCPSENLDEQDYNDGEYSWWYSDQNGEVYRNRIRKVHDKYYAFDGLGRMRTGFVLFDGKDTFVAQYDIDDWSSDDFKNGDLYGLEKADLYLFDPDELNDGSMQTGGEIKVELEDGVHTFGFGSNGIAYGNRNKLRKTKNSFYINGLKLEADQEYGYGVVKEDEDTYRVVDTRGKILTGDRKVIKDKEGGWLIFLNSRFAARVEDADKPRWYNGEEGPGFYHYDRRGGEDKYSGGLIVNYDSEPLLDYLADEQRLNFE
;
A
#
# COMPACT_ATOMS: atom_id res chain seq x y z
N MET A 1 0.41 10.95 -38.39
CA MET A 1 -0.42 11.12 -37.18
C MET A 1 -0.47 12.59 -36.82
N ARG A 2 -1.68 13.16 -36.64
CA ARG A 2 -1.91 14.55 -36.24
C ARG A 2 -1.32 14.78 -34.85
N LYS A 3 -0.33 15.68 -34.72
CA LYS A 3 0.10 16.24 -33.42
C LYS A 3 -1.11 16.93 -32.78
N ARG A 4 -1.76 16.29 -31.81
CA ARG A 4 -2.71 16.96 -30.92
C ARG A 4 -1.88 17.84 -29.99
N LYS A 5 -1.92 19.16 -30.20
CA LYS A 5 -1.43 20.12 -29.21
C LYS A 5 -2.40 20.07 -28.04
N PHE A 6 -1.95 19.53 -26.91
CA PHE A 6 -2.65 19.67 -25.64
C PHE A 6 -2.12 20.93 -24.97
N THR A 7 -3.01 21.87 -24.70
CA THR A 7 -2.73 23.12 -24.01
C THR A 7 -2.77 22.83 -22.51
N VAL A 8 -1.62 22.88 -21.83
CA VAL A 8 -1.61 22.96 -20.36
C VAL A 8 -2.32 24.26 -20.00
N THR A 9 -3.51 24.14 -19.44
CA THR A 9 -4.30 25.32 -19.04
C THR A 9 -3.82 25.76 -17.66
N ALA A 10 -2.57 26.22 -17.58
CA ALA A 10 -2.18 27.11 -16.50
C ALA A 10 -2.87 28.45 -16.77
N ALA A 11 -3.57 28.99 -15.78
CA ALA A 11 -4.35 30.22 -15.91
C ALA A 11 -3.54 31.29 -16.66
N MET A 12 -3.98 31.65 -17.87
CA MET A 12 -3.45 32.76 -18.66
C MET A 12 -3.72 34.06 -17.89
N PHE A 13 -2.81 34.43 -17.00
CA PHE A 13 -2.68 35.82 -16.58
C PHE A 13 -1.73 36.49 -17.56
N ALA A 14 -2.28 37.43 -18.33
CA ALA A 14 -1.53 38.25 -19.26
C ALA A 14 -0.37 38.92 -18.52
N LEU A 15 0.87 38.72 -19.00
CA LEU A 15 1.89 39.76 -18.83
C LEU A 15 1.28 41.01 -19.44
N SER A 16 0.80 41.93 -18.61
CA SER A 16 0.46 43.27 -19.08
C SER A 16 1.77 43.95 -19.44
N ALA A 17 2.24 43.74 -20.68
CA ALA A 17 3.13 44.69 -21.31
C ALA A 17 2.35 46.01 -21.32
N ILE A 18 2.75 46.96 -20.50
CA ILE A 18 2.29 48.33 -20.66
C ILE A 18 2.91 48.77 -21.99
N LEU A 19 2.16 48.64 -23.07
CA LEU A 19 2.43 49.37 -24.29
C LEU A 19 2.42 50.84 -23.89
N LEU A 20 3.58 51.49 -23.95
CA LEU A 20 3.69 52.95 -23.84
C LEU A 20 2.80 53.54 -24.94
N SER A 21 1.59 53.97 -24.56
CA SER A 21 0.62 54.57 -25.45
C SER A 21 1.24 55.81 -26.10
N GLU A 22 1.18 55.88 -27.44
CA GLU A 22 1.61 57.03 -28.23
C GLU A 22 0.75 58.25 -27.90
N ILE A 23 1.21 59.07 -26.95
CA ILE A 23 0.82 60.46 -26.90
C ILE A 23 1.70 61.16 -27.94
N GLN A 24 1.14 61.45 -29.11
CA GLN A 24 1.75 62.38 -30.05
C GLN A 24 1.80 63.77 -29.41
N MET A 25 2.94 64.13 -28.82
CA MET A 25 3.27 65.52 -28.49
C MET A 25 4.15 66.10 -29.59
N GLN A 26 3.70 67.20 -30.19
CA GLN A 26 4.46 67.98 -31.16
C GLN A 26 5.71 68.64 -30.52
N PRO A 27 6.77 68.92 -31.31
CA PRO A 27 8.06 69.33 -30.78
C PRO A 27 8.05 70.83 -30.45
N ALA A 28 8.27 71.15 -29.18
CA ALA A 28 8.75 72.47 -28.76
C ALA A 28 9.45 72.32 -27.41
N TYR A 29 10.70 71.87 -27.42
CA TYR A 29 11.54 71.86 -26.23
C TYR A 29 12.78 72.72 -26.48
N ALA A 30 12.70 73.99 -26.07
CA ALA A 30 13.79 74.53 -25.26
C ALA A 30 13.38 74.29 -23.79
N VAL A 31 13.37 73.02 -23.37
CA VAL A 31 13.28 72.64 -21.95
C VAL A 31 14.68 72.83 -21.39
N GLU A 32 14.76 73.52 -20.24
CA GLU A 32 16.00 73.99 -19.61
C GLU A 32 17.17 72.97 -19.72
N GLY A 33 18.15 73.30 -20.55
CA GLY A 33 19.38 72.52 -20.78
C GLY A 33 19.35 71.56 -21.98
N TRP A 34 18.20 71.16 -22.54
CA TRP A 34 18.19 70.25 -23.70
C TRP A 34 18.44 70.98 -25.02
N THR A 35 19.33 70.43 -25.84
CA THR A 35 19.57 70.86 -27.24
C THR A 35 19.48 69.66 -28.18
N ASN A 36 19.13 69.90 -29.43
CA ASN A 36 19.10 68.90 -30.49
C ASN A 36 19.89 69.42 -31.68
N ASP A 37 20.98 68.74 -32.02
CA ASP A 37 21.69 68.96 -33.27
C ASP A 37 21.53 67.72 -34.15
N SER A 38 20.96 67.91 -35.35
CA SER A 38 20.84 66.88 -36.37
C SER A 38 20.18 65.55 -35.92
N GLY A 39 19.26 65.61 -34.93
CA GLY A 39 18.54 64.45 -34.40
C GLY A 39 19.16 63.83 -33.14
N GLU A 40 20.31 64.32 -32.69
CA GLU A 40 20.98 63.87 -31.48
C GLU A 40 20.69 64.84 -30.33
N TRP A 41 20.01 64.34 -29.30
CA TRP A 41 19.68 65.14 -28.11
C TRP A 41 20.87 65.17 -27.16
N MET A 42 21.19 66.35 -26.62
CA MET A 42 22.21 66.56 -25.60
C MET A 42 21.64 67.40 -24.45
N TYR A 43 22.25 67.30 -23.27
CA TYR A 43 21.90 68.16 -22.14
C TYR A 43 23.09 69.03 -21.74
N LEU A 44 22.92 70.36 -21.79
CA LEU A 44 23.89 71.35 -21.34
C LEU A 44 23.70 71.69 -19.86
N ASP A 45 24.80 71.75 -19.13
CA ASP A 45 24.84 72.19 -17.74
C ASP A 45 24.74 73.73 -17.62
N LYS A 46 24.86 74.26 -16.40
CA LYS A 46 24.77 75.71 -16.15
C LYS A 46 25.91 76.54 -16.76
N SER A 47 26.94 75.89 -17.27
CA SER A 47 28.10 76.49 -17.92
C SER A 47 28.09 76.26 -19.44
N ASP A 48 26.93 75.87 -19.99
CA ASP A 48 26.74 75.50 -21.40
C ASP A 48 27.64 74.35 -21.87
N GLN A 49 28.08 73.46 -20.95
CA GLN A 49 28.86 72.27 -21.28
C GLN A 49 27.97 71.02 -21.33
N PRO A 50 28.16 70.11 -22.30
CA PRO A 50 27.39 68.88 -22.37
C PRO A 50 27.66 67.98 -21.15
N VAL A 51 26.58 67.50 -20.53
CA VAL A 51 26.64 66.43 -19.54
C VAL A 51 27.02 65.15 -20.27
N THR A 52 28.08 64.48 -19.82
CA THR A 52 28.57 63.21 -20.38
C THR A 52 28.59 62.13 -19.31
N ASP A 53 28.55 60.87 -19.74
CA ASP A 53 28.66 59.67 -18.90
C ASP A 53 27.77 59.69 -17.64
N GLY A 54 26.52 60.14 -17.80
CA GLY A 54 25.70 60.50 -16.66
C GLY A 54 24.20 60.49 -16.91
N TRP A 55 23.46 60.23 -15.84
CA TRP A 55 22.01 60.33 -15.81
C TRP A 55 21.56 61.76 -15.53
N LYS A 56 20.65 62.27 -16.36
CA LYS A 56 19.96 63.54 -16.14
C LYS A 56 18.46 63.31 -15.99
N GLN A 57 17.91 63.77 -14.87
CA GLN A 57 16.46 63.81 -14.68
C GLN A 57 15.88 65.03 -15.40
N SER A 58 14.84 64.81 -16.20
CA SER A 58 14.03 65.84 -16.84
C SER A 58 12.57 65.50 -16.64
N LYS A 59 11.84 66.38 -15.94
CA LYS A 59 10.50 66.09 -15.41
C LYS A 59 10.52 64.79 -14.58
N ASP A 60 9.67 63.83 -14.91
CA ASP A 60 9.51 62.56 -14.20
C ASP A 60 10.36 61.41 -14.80
N SER A 61 11.24 61.70 -15.77
CA SER A 61 12.03 60.67 -16.45
C SER A 61 13.53 60.94 -16.38
N TRP A 62 14.30 59.86 -16.35
CA TRP A 62 15.76 59.88 -16.40
C TRP A 62 16.25 59.57 -17.80
N PHE A 63 17.27 60.30 -18.25
CA PHE A 63 17.89 60.16 -19.58
C PHE A 63 19.40 60.00 -19.39
N TYR A 64 20.02 59.05 -20.09
CA TYR A 64 21.46 58.83 -20.00
C TYR A 64 22.17 59.51 -21.17
N LEU A 65 23.23 60.26 -20.87
CA LEU A 65 24.08 60.91 -21.85
C LEU A 65 25.39 60.11 -21.94
N ASP A 66 25.76 59.70 -23.15
CA ASP A 66 26.97 58.94 -23.42
C ASP A 66 28.25 59.79 -23.24
N SER A 67 29.41 59.22 -23.59
CA SER A 67 30.71 59.89 -23.47
C SER A 67 30.88 61.10 -24.41
N ASN A 68 30.05 61.19 -25.45
CA ASN A 68 29.98 62.34 -26.35
C ASN A 68 28.89 63.34 -25.91
N GLY A 69 28.15 63.06 -24.84
CA GLY A 69 27.05 63.87 -24.33
C GLY A 69 25.73 63.67 -25.09
N LYS A 70 25.64 62.64 -25.92
CA LYS A 70 24.45 62.30 -26.71
C LYS A 70 23.52 61.39 -25.91
N MET A 71 22.22 61.64 -26.02
CA MET A 71 21.20 60.86 -25.35
C MET A 71 21.11 59.45 -25.93
N VAL A 72 21.27 58.45 -25.07
CA VAL A 72 21.07 57.04 -25.41
C VAL A 72 19.56 56.73 -25.52
N ARG A 73 19.18 55.93 -26.52
CA ARG A 73 17.80 55.50 -26.79
C ARG A 73 17.80 54.07 -27.31
N ASP A 74 16.73 53.34 -27.01
CA ASP A 74 16.51 51.95 -27.46
C ASP A 74 17.73 51.05 -27.23
N SER A 75 18.36 51.15 -26.05
CA SER A 75 19.62 50.46 -25.78
C SER A 75 19.83 50.18 -24.29
N PHE A 76 20.57 49.11 -24.03
CA PHE A 76 21.08 48.80 -22.72
C PHE A 76 22.24 49.73 -22.33
N ILE A 77 22.34 50.05 -21.04
CA ILE A 77 23.36 50.93 -20.49
C ILE A 77 23.97 50.22 -19.28
N GLU A 78 25.22 49.79 -19.39
CA GLU A 78 25.94 49.15 -18.30
C GLU A 78 26.81 50.16 -17.54
N LEU A 79 26.56 50.28 -16.24
CA LEU A 79 27.24 51.23 -15.35
C LEU A 79 27.71 50.52 -14.07
N GLY A 80 29.01 50.26 -13.99
CA GLY A 80 29.60 49.54 -12.87
C GLY A 80 28.94 48.16 -12.69
N ASN A 81 28.24 47.95 -11.57
CA ASN A 81 27.49 46.72 -11.31
C ASN A 81 25.99 46.80 -11.66
N GLY A 82 25.57 47.86 -12.36
CA GLY A 82 24.18 48.13 -12.77
C GLY A 82 23.98 47.97 -14.26
N LEU A 83 22.81 47.45 -14.63
CA LEU A 83 22.32 47.42 -16.00
C LEU A 83 21.03 48.22 -16.04
N TYR A 84 20.91 49.12 -17.01
CA TYR A 84 19.75 49.97 -17.22
C TYR A 84 19.33 49.87 -18.68
N TYR A 85 18.15 50.36 -19.01
CA TYR A 85 17.67 50.42 -20.38
C TYR A 85 17.00 51.77 -20.65
N ALA A 86 17.37 52.38 -21.77
CA ALA A 86 16.70 53.55 -22.29
C ALA A 86 15.71 53.11 -23.37
N ASP A 87 14.44 53.50 -23.24
CA ASP A 87 13.43 53.21 -24.24
C ASP A 87 13.66 53.99 -25.55
N LYS A 88 12.78 53.79 -26.54
CA LYS A 88 12.83 54.47 -27.84
C LYS A 88 12.88 56.01 -27.76
N ASP A 89 12.38 56.59 -26.67
CA ASP A 89 12.33 58.02 -26.42
C ASP A 89 13.48 58.49 -25.51
N GLY A 90 14.40 57.57 -25.12
CA GLY A 90 15.54 57.81 -24.26
C GLY A 90 15.25 57.77 -22.75
N ARG A 91 14.02 57.41 -22.36
CA ARG A 91 13.62 57.38 -20.94
C ARG A 91 14.10 56.08 -20.30
N ARG A 92 14.60 56.18 -19.07
CA ARG A 92 14.99 55.03 -18.26
C ARG A 92 13.78 54.15 -17.96
N ALA A 93 13.87 52.86 -18.30
CA ALA A 93 12.89 51.87 -17.88
C ALA A 93 12.90 51.70 -16.36
N GLU A 94 11.72 51.74 -15.74
CA GLU A 94 11.52 51.58 -14.29
C GLU A 94 10.26 50.75 -14.03
N SER A 95 10.37 49.77 -13.13
CA SER A 95 9.30 48.82 -12.80
C SER A 95 8.65 48.20 -14.06
N ALA A 96 9.47 47.79 -15.03
CA ALA A 96 9.00 47.42 -16.37
C ALA A 96 9.74 46.19 -16.92
N TRP A 97 8.98 45.36 -17.65
CA TRP A 97 9.49 44.29 -18.49
C TRP A 97 9.87 44.84 -19.86
N ILE A 98 11.07 44.50 -20.32
CA ILE A 98 11.60 44.86 -21.64
C ILE A 98 11.97 43.57 -22.38
N TRP A 99 11.52 43.45 -23.61
CA TRP A 99 11.91 42.37 -24.52
C TRP A 99 13.12 42.83 -25.35
N SER A 100 14.21 42.08 -25.27
CA SER A 100 15.37 42.20 -26.15
C SER A 100 15.20 41.26 -27.34
N ASP A 101 15.50 41.73 -28.55
CA ASP A 101 15.54 40.92 -29.77
C ASP A 101 16.91 40.28 -30.05
N GLY A 102 17.88 40.46 -29.13
CA GLY A 102 19.15 39.73 -29.16
C GLY A 102 20.18 40.25 -30.15
N ARG A 103 20.17 41.56 -30.46
CA ARG A 103 21.13 42.16 -31.39
C ARG A 103 22.56 42.06 -30.85
N GLU A 104 23.47 41.53 -31.66
CA GLU A 104 24.89 41.36 -31.30
C GLU A 104 25.56 42.67 -30.87
N GLU A 105 25.15 43.80 -31.45
CA GLU A 105 25.68 45.14 -31.15
C GLU A 105 25.35 45.59 -29.71
N ASP A 106 24.25 45.09 -29.13
CA ASP A 106 23.82 45.43 -27.78
C ASP A 106 24.50 44.54 -26.72
N GLY A 107 25.01 43.37 -27.11
CA GLY A 107 25.67 42.42 -26.19
C GLY A 107 24.72 41.65 -25.26
N TYR A 108 23.40 41.73 -25.49
CA TYR A 108 22.36 41.04 -24.72
C TYR A 108 21.60 40.04 -25.59
N GLU A 109 21.17 38.94 -24.97
CA GLU A 109 20.45 37.87 -25.66
C GLU A 109 18.98 38.24 -25.88
N ASP A 110 18.32 37.48 -26.76
CA ASP A 110 16.88 37.56 -26.92
C ASP A 110 16.19 37.09 -25.63
N GLY A 111 15.16 37.81 -25.18
CA GLY A 111 14.45 37.46 -23.96
C GLY A 111 13.92 38.64 -23.16
N TRP A 112 13.27 38.30 -22.05
CA TRP A 112 12.69 39.28 -21.13
C TRP A 112 13.70 39.72 -20.07
N TYR A 113 13.77 41.02 -19.85
CA TYR A 113 14.54 41.67 -18.80
C TYR A 113 13.58 42.49 -17.93
N TYR A 114 13.80 42.54 -16.61
CA TYR A 114 12.99 43.36 -15.72
C TYR A 114 13.84 44.44 -15.05
N PHE A 115 13.40 45.70 -15.20
CA PHE A 115 14.04 46.85 -14.58
C PHE A 115 13.25 47.25 -13.35
N GLY A 116 13.90 47.24 -12.18
CA GLY A 116 13.27 47.56 -10.90
C GLY A 116 12.88 49.03 -10.76
N ALA A 117 12.34 49.39 -9.60
CA ALA A 117 11.87 50.76 -9.34
C ALA A 117 12.98 51.84 -9.38
N ASN A 118 14.25 51.45 -9.24
CA ASN A 118 15.40 52.35 -9.40
C ASN A 118 16.00 52.32 -10.81
N GLY A 119 15.33 51.65 -11.75
CA GLY A 119 15.75 51.46 -13.12
C GLY A 119 16.86 50.44 -13.33
N LYS A 120 17.38 49.79 -12.27
CA LYS A 120 18.40 48.76 -12.38
C LYS A 120 17.75 47.41 -12.70
N ALA A 121 18.31 46.68 -13.68
CA ALA A 121 17.87 45.36 -14.07
C ALA A 121 18.02 44.35 -12.93
N TYR A 122 17.05 43.45 -12.81
CA TYR A 122 17.18 42.28 -11.97
C TYR A 122 18.13 41.28 -12.63
N ARG A 123 19.16 40.89 -11.88
CA ARG A 123 20.18 39.91 -12.27
C ARG A 123 20.38 38.92 -11.14
N ARG A 124 21.05 37.80 -11.40
CA ARG A 124 21.45 36.85 -10.36
C ARG A 124 22.56 37.43 -9.47
N THR A 125 22.17 38.28 -8.52
CA THR A 125 23.09 38.84 -7.51
C THR A 125 22.44 38.72 -6.13
N GLY A 126 22.99 37.86 -5.25
CA GLY A 126 22.49 37.62 -3.89
C GLY A 126 21.04 37.10 -3.86
N GLY A 127 20.87 35.78 -3.81
CA GLY A 127 19.56 35.12 -3.97
C GLY A 127 18.99 35.28 -5.39
N PHE A 128 18.59 34.18 -6.02
CA PHE A 128 18.21 34.16 -7.43
C PHE A 128 16.71 34.38 -7.68
N LYS A 129 15.86 34.32 -6.65
CA LYS A 129 14.40 34.51 -6.74
C LYS A 129 14.04 36.00 -6.62
N LYS A 130 13.23 36.51 -7.53
CA LYS A 130 12.70 37.89 -7.52
C LYS A 130 11.19 37.89 -7.64
N VAL A 131 10.51 38.62 -6.75
CA VAL A 131 9.04 38.73 -6.77
C VAL A 131 8.63 39.95 -7.58
N ILE A 132 7.82 39.73 -8.61
CA ILE A 132 7.31 40.77 -9.51
C ILE A 132 5.81 40.55 -9.65
N HIS A 133 5.01 41.53 -9.23
CA HIS A 133 3.53 41.48 -9.30
C HIS A 133 2.91 40.19 -8.74
N GLY A 134 3.48 39.63 -7.67
CA GLY A 134 2.98 38.43 -6.99
C GLY A 134 3.53 37.10 -7.51
N ASN A 135 4.21 37.09 -8.67
CA ASN A 135 4.88 35.91 -9.20
C ASN A 135 6.38 35.95 -8.87
N THR A 136 7.01 34.77 -8.79
CA THR A 136 8.46 34.64 -8.53
C THR A 136 9.18 34.25 -9.80
N TYR A 137 10.21 35.00 -10.17
CA TYR A 137 11.02 34.84 -11.37
C TYR A 137 12.48 34.63 -11.02
N VAL A 138 13.23 34.05 -11.96
CA VAL A 138 14.68 33.91 -11.89
C VAL A 138 15.29 34.57 -13.11
N PHE A 139 16.42 35.25 -12.92
CA PHE A 139 17.17 35.91 -13.97
C PHE A 139 18.60 35.36 -13.97
N ASP A 140 19.25 35.31 -15.12
CA ASP A 140 20.66 34.95 -15.23
C ASP A 140 21.59 36.10 -14.80
N GLU A 141 22.89 35.92 -15.00
CA GLU A 141 23.92 36.91 -14.64
C GLU A 141 23.88 38.16 -15.52
N LYS A 142 23.37 38.06 -16.74
CA LYS A 142 23.19 39.17 -17.68
C LYS A 142 21.85 39.89 -17.47
N GLY A 143 20.91 39.29 -16.74
CA GLY A 143 19.58 39.81 -16.45
C GLY A 143 18.47 39.27 -17.34
N LYS A 144 18.75 38.27 -18.18
CA LYS A 144 17.72 37.57 -18.95
C LYS A 144 16.90 36.69 -18.02
N MET A 145 15.58 36.80 -18.12
CA MET A 145 14.64 35.97 -17.39
C MET A 145 14.75 34.52 -17.84
N LEU A 146 14.85 33.61 -16.88
CA LEU A 146 14.93 32.18 -17.12
C LEU A 146 13.53 31.56 -17.30
N THR A 147 13.48 30.55 -18.17
CA THR A 147 12.33 29.65 -18.39
C THR A 147 12.84 28.20 -18.37
N GLY A 148 11.97 27.24 -18.10
CA GLY A 148 12.32 25.82 -18.07
C GLY A 148 13.00 25.40 -16.77
N TRP A 149 13.89 24.41 -16.86
CA TRP A 149 14.54 23.79 -15.71
C TRP A 149 15.68 24.63 -15.14
N ILE A 150 15.70 24.70 -13.81
CA ILE A 150 16.66 25.50 -13.05
C ILE A 150 17.23 24.66 -11.89
N ASP A 151 18.55 24.69 -11.74
CA ASP A 151 19.31 23.98 -10.69
C ASP A 151 19.09 24.59 -9.29
N GLU A 152 19.75 24.02 -8.28
CA GLU A 152 19.60 24.50 -6.89
C GLU A 152 20.18 25.90 -6.64
N GLU A 153 21.16 26.33 -7.44
CA GLU A 153 21.79 27.65 -7.38
C GLU A 153 21.10 28.72 -8.23
N GLY A 154 20.04 28.37 -8.97
CA GLY A 154 19.32 29.30 -9.82
C GLY A 154 19.96 29.53 -11.18
N ARG A 155 20.61 28.51 -11.75
CA ARG A 155 21.12 28.49 -13.12
C ARG A 155 20.20 27.65 -14.00
N ALA A 156 20.05 28.06 -15.26
CA ALA A 156 19.36 27.25 -16.24
C ALA A 156 20.18 25.98 -16.51
N LEU A 157 19.49 24.86 -16.67
CA LEU A 157 20.12 23.62 -17.12
C LEU A 157 20.53 23.72 -18.59
N THR A 158 21.58 22.98 -18.93
CA THR A 158 22.14 22.82 -20.27
C THR A 158 21.73 21.49 -20.89
N GLU A 159 22.11 21.25 -22.15
CA GLU A 159 21.81 19.99 -22.85
C GLU A 159 22.53 18.78 -22.23
N ASP A 160 23.60 19.01 -21.47
CA ASP A 160 24.38 17.96 -20.81
C ASP A 160 23.80 17.55 -19.44
N ASP A 161 22.88 18.35 -18.89
CA ASP A 161 22.28 18.12 -17.57
C ASP A 161 21.02 17.25 -17.67
N ASN A 162 20.73 16.44 -16.65
CA ASN A 162 19.50 15.67 -16.57
C ASN A 162 18.45 16.40 -15.71
N PRO A 163 17.32 16.85 -16.27
CA PRO A 163 16.31 17.59 -15.53
C PRO A 163 15.71 16.88 -14.31
N LEU A 164 15.63 15.55 -14.35
CA LEU A 164 15.12 14.75 -13.24
C LEU A 164 16.14 14.61 -12.11
N VAL A 165 17.43 14.75 -12.41
CA VAL A 165 18.53 14.66 -11.45
C VAL A 165 18.92 16.04 -10.92
N ASP A 166 19.28 16.94 -11.83
CA ASP A 166 19.90 18.24 -11.54
C ASP A 166 18.87 19.37 -11.36
N GLY A 167 17.69 19.21 -11.96
CA GLY A 167 16.61 20.19 -11.89
C GLY A 167 15.90 20.19 -10.54
N LEU A 168 15.83 21.36 -9.89
CA LEU A 168 15.11 21.56 -8.62
C LEU A 168 13.91 22.49 -8.76
N TYR A 169 13.98 23.47 -9.66
CA TYR A 169 12.89 24.41 -9.94
C TYR A 169 12.49 24.33 -11.41
N TYR A 170 11.25 24.73 -11.70
CA TYR A 170 10.77 24.88 -13.06
C TYR A 170 10.07 26.22 -13.23
N ALA A 171 10.52 27.00 -14.22
CA ALA A 171 9.89 28.24 -14.65
C ALA A 171 9.01 27.95 -15.88
N GLY A 172 7.73 28.34 -15.83
CA GLY A 172 6.85 28.19 -16.99
C GLY A 172 7.26 29.06 -18.18
N GLU A 173 6.52 28.97 -19.29
CA GLU A 173 6.77 29.80 -20.49
C GLU A 173 6.74 31.31 -20.20
N ASN A 174 5.97 31.73 -19.20
CA ASN A 174 5.91 33.12 -18.75
C ASN A 174 7.03 33.49 -17.76
N GLY A 175 7.95 32.58 -17.44
CA GLY A 175 9.06 32.75 -16.50
C GLY A 175 8.72 32.63 -15.02
N ALA A 176 7.43 32.48 -14.65
CA ALA A 176 7.05 32.31 -13.26
C ALA A 176 7.41 30.89 -12.78
N LEU A 177 8.03 30.78 -11.61
CA LEU A 177 8.32 29.50 -10.97
C LEU A 177 7.02 28.78 -10.58
N LEU A 178 6.96 27.48 -10.86
CA LEU A 178 5.87 26.62 -10.41
C LEU A 178 5.87 26.48 -8.89
N SER A 179 4.68 26.55 -8.29
CA SER A 179 4.49 26.42 -6.84
C SER A 179 3.13 25.83 -6.52
N GLY A 180 3.10 24.89 -5.58
CA GLY A 180 1.88 24.22 -5.13
C GLY A 180 1.16 23.43 -6.22
N VAL A 181 1.88 22.96 -7.25
CA VAL A 181 1.27 22.47 -8.50
C VAL A 181 1.95 21.19 -9.03
N TRP A 182 1.15 20.35 -9.69
CA TRP A 182 1.59 19.16 -10.40
C TRP A 182 2.08 19.48 -11.81
N MET A 183 3.07 18.72 -12.27
CA MET A 183 3.59 18.77 -13.63
C MET A 183 3.72 17.37 -14.21
N ASP A 184 3.15 17.16 -15.40
CA ASP A 184 3.39 15.97 -16.22
C ASP A 184 4.67 16.18 -17.02
N TYR A 185 5.77 15.58 -16.57
CA TYR A 185 7.09 15.69 -17.17
C TYR A 185 7.10 15.25 -18.64
N GLY A 186 6.41 14.15 -18.97
CA GLY A 186 6.37 13.58 -20.32
C GLY A 186 5.70 14.51 -21.34
N SER A 187 4.87 15.44 -20.88
CA SER A 187 4.24 16.45 -21.74
C SER A 187 5.13 17.66 -22.04
N VAL A 188 6.15 17.90 -21.23
CA VAL A 188 6.96 19.13 -21.24
C VAL A 188 8.39 18.90 -21.71
N THR A 189 8.93 17.69 -21.57
CA THR A 189 10.32 17.36 -21.93
C THR A 189 10.38 15.99 -22.59
N LEU A 190 11.22 15.88 -23.63
CA LEU A 190 11.51 14.61 -24.31
C LEU A 190 12.93 14.18 -23.92
N GLY A 191 13.08 13.31 -22.91
CA GLY A 191 14.37 12.71 -22.53
C GLY A 191 14.72 12.77 -21.05
N GLY A 192 15.82 12.12 -20.67
CA GLY A 192 16.39 12.10 -19.31
C GLY A 192 15.82 11.03 -18.37
N ALA A 193 14.67 10.43 -18.69
CA ALA A 193 14.08 9.34 -17.91
C ALA A 193 14.53 7.94 -18.36
N ASP A 194 14.94 7.79 -19.62
CA ASP A 194 15.17 6.48 -20.26
C ASP A 194 16.33 5.69 -19.62
N ASP A 195 17.27 6.39 -18.99
CA ASP A 195 18.44 5.80 -18.32
C ASP A 195 18.29 5.81 -16.78
N LEU A 196 17.10 6.10 -16.25
CA LEU A 196 16.86 6.17 -14.81
C LEU A 196 16.20 4.91 -14.26
N GLU A 197 16.81 4.38 -13.21
CA GLU A 197 16.25 3.37 -12.34
C GLU A 197 16.25 3.90 -10.91
N SER A 198 15.08 3.91 -10.25
CA SER A 198 15.03 4.32 -8.85
C SER A 198 15.68 3.26 -7.96
N SER A 199 16.72 3.65 -7.25
CA SER A 199 17.33 2.88 -6.17
C SER A 199 16.37 2.64 -5.00
N LEU A 200 15.39 3.52 -4.82
CA LEU A 200 14.39 3.39 -3.78
C LEU A 200 13.27 2.44 -4.14
N THR A 201 12.92 2.28 -5.43
CA THR A 201 11.78 1.45 -5.88
C THR A 201 12.12 0.29 -6.81
N GLY A 202 13.35 0.21 -7.31
CA GLY A 202 13.74 -0.72 -8.39
C GLY A 202 13.02 -0.46 -9.71
N LYS A 203 12.42 0.73 -9.89
CA LYS A 203 11.59 1.03 -11.07
C LYS A 203 12.45 1.62 -12.17
N ASN A 204 12.40 1.03 -13.36
CA ASN A 204 12.97 1.59 -14.57
C ASN A 204 11.96 2.55 -15.24
N TYR A 205 12.34 3.82 -15.39
CA TYR A 205 11.42 4.85 -15.88
C TYR A 205 11.28 4.92 -17.40
N SER A 206 12.09 4.17 -18.16
CA SER A 206 11.89 4.01 -19.62
C SER A 206 10.56 3.33 -19.98
N GLU A 207 9.96 2.59 -19.03
CA GLU A 207 8.70 1.87 -19.23
C GLU A 207 7.45 2.74 -19.04
N TYR A 208 7.62 3.94 -18.46
CA TYR A 208 6.51 4.80 -18.04
C TYR A 208 6.31 5.95 -19.03
N LYS A 209 5.08 6.06 -19.55
CA LYS A 209 4.71 7.13 -20.49
C LYS A 209 4.39 8.46 -19.82
N GLU A 210 4.02 8.41 -18.55
CA GLU A 210 3.60 9.58 -17.77
C GLU A 210 4.40 9.59 -16.46
N LEU A 211 5.06 10.71 -16.20
CA LEU A 211 5.88 10.92 -15.01
C LEU A 211 5.42 12.21 -14.35
N TRP A 212 4.89 12.10 -13.13
CA TRP A 212 4.31 13.23 -12.42
C TRP A 212 5.25 13.76 -11.35
N LEU A 213 5.50 15.06 -11.39
CA LEU A 213 6.31 15.80 -10.43
C LEU A 213 5.43 16.80 -9.70
N TYR A 214 5.78 17.15 -8.46
CA TYR A 214 5.08 18.19 -7.71
C TYR A 214 6.06 19.25 -7.21
N PHE A 215 5.74 20.52 -7.43
CA PHE A 215 6.51 21.66 -6.92
C PHE A 215 5.82 22.22 -5.68
N ASP A 216 6.56 22.32 -4.58
CA ASP A 216 6.03 22.76 -3.29
C ASP A 216 5.83 24.30 -3.23
N ASP A 217 5.34 24.78 -2.09
CA ASP A 217 5.12 26.21 -1.84
C ASP A 217 6.43 27.03 -1.81
N ASN A 218 7.59 26.36 -1.78
CA ASN A 218 8.92 26.96 -1.89
C ASN A 218 9.53 26.84 -3.29
N PHE A 219 8.69 26.47 -4.27
CA PHE A 219 9.00 26.28 -5.68
C PHE A 219 9.85 25.05 -5.98
N LYS A 220 10.16 24.21 -4.99
CA LYS A 220 11.07 23.07 -5.17
C LYS A 220 10.30 21.84 -5.59
N LYS A 221 10.86 21.09 -6.55
CA LYS A 221 10.44 19.73 -6.85
C LYS A 221 10.53 18.89 -5.57
N LEU A 222 9.41 18.26 -5.18
CA LEU A 222 9.40 17.29 -4.10
C LEU A 222 10.16 16.05 -4.54
N LYS A 223 11.15 15.66 -3.75
CA LYS A 223 11.93 14.44 -3.92
C LYS A 223 12.34 13.89 -2.57
N SER A 224 12.72 12.62 -2.57
CA SER A 224 13.35 12.00 -1.42
C SER A 224 14.76 12.54 -1.15
N SER A 225 15.13 12.49 0.12
CA SER A 225 16.48 12.69 0.63
C SER A 225 16.85 11.45 1.45
N GLY A 226 17.76 10.62 0.94
CA GLY A 226 18.20 9.37 1.57
C GLY A 226 17.36 8.16 1.16
N ASP A 227 17.41 7.10 1.98
CA ASP A 227 17.02 5.74 1.59
C ASP A 227 15.53 5.41 1.82
N LYS A 228 14.65 6.41 1.83
CA LYS A 228 13.20 6.22 2.11
C LYS A 228 12.34 7.03 1.18
N ILE A 229 11.15 6.55 0.85
CA ILE A 229 10.19 7.32 0.05
C ILE A 229 9.76 8.60 0.77
N LYS A 230 9.66 9.71 0.03
CA LYS A 230 9.11 10.95 0.53
C LYS A 230 7.60 10.94 0.38
N GLU A 231 6.88 10.92 1.49
CA GLU A 231 5.42 11.08 1.46
C GLU A 231 4.99 12.54 1.65
N LYS A 232 3.98 12.96 0.88
CA LYS A 232 3.33 14.27 1.04
C LYS A 232 1.83 14.15 0.80
N THR A 233 1.05 14.77 1.68
CA THR A 233 -0.38 15.00 1.47
C THR A 233 -0.59 16.25 0.63
N ILE A 234 -1.29 16.10 -0.49
CA ILE A 234 -1.63 17.15 -1.45
C ILE A 234 -3.14 17.07 -1.68
N GLY A 235 -3.88 18.10 -1.27
CA GLY A 235 -5.33 18.00 -1.13
C GLY A 235 -5.71 16.93 -0.09
N ASP A 236 -6.64 16.04 -0.45
CA ASP A 236 -7.15 14.98 0.43
C ASP A 236 -6.35 13.66 0.34
N ASN A 237 -5.29 13.62 -0.48
CA ASN A 237 -4.59 12.40 -0.84
C ASN A 237 -3.11 12.46 -0.45
N THR A 238 -2.56 11.34 -0.02
CA THR A 238 -1.11 11.18 0.23
C THR A 238 -0.45 10.53 -0.98
N TYR A 239 0.71 11.03 -1.38
CA TYR A 239 1.50 10.54 -2.51
C TYR A 239 2.93 10.27 -2.06
N GLY A 240 3.59 9.31 -2.70
CA GLY A 240 5.00 8.98 -2.49
C GLY A 240 5.85 9.51 -3.64
N PHE A 241 7.02 10.03 -3.34
CA PHE A 241 7.99 10.54 -4.31
C PHE A 241 9.36 9.91 -4.06
N ASP A 242 10.02 9.53 -5.15
CA ASP A 242 11.35 8.92 -5.15
C ASP A 242 12.48 9.97 -5.09
N GLU A 243 13.72 9.54 -5.25
CA GLU A 243 14.92 10.39 -5.24
C GLU A 243 15.01 11.38 -6.41
N TYR A 244 14.35 11.10 -7.53
CA TYR A 244 14.25 11.96 -8.71
C TYR A 244 13.06 12.92 -8.62
N GLY A 245 12.17 12.70 -7.65
CA GLY A 245 10.95 13.45 -7.42
C GLY A 245 9.76 12.96 -8.25
N ILE A 246 9.89 11.78 -8.84
CA ILE A 246 8.83 11.11 -9.58
C ILE A 246 7.84 10.54 -8.57
N MET A 247 6.56 10.85 -8.78
CA MET A 247 5.48 10.29 -7.99
C MET A 247 5.33 8.81 -8.28
N LEU A 248 5.25 8.01 -7.22
CA LEU A 248 5.20 6.56 -7.30
C LEU A 248 3.79 6.03 -7.61
N PRO A 249 3.65 5.19 -8.64
CA PRO A 249 2.51 4.30 -8.79
C PRO A 249 2.82 2.89 -8.25
N TRP A 250 1.78 2.19 -7.80
CA TRP A 250 1.77 0.79 -7.36
C TRP A 250 2.46 0.53 -6.01
N TRP A 251 2.94 -0.69 -5.81
CA TRP A 251 3.69 -1.08 -4.62
C TRP A 251 4.93 -0.20 -4.43
N SER A 252 5.18 0.21 -3.18
CA SER A 252 6.48 0.72 -2.75
C SER A 252 7.55 -0.38 -2.85
N THR A 253 8.83 -0.04 -2.68
CA THR A 253 9.81 -1.09 -2.37
C THR A 253 9.40 -1.85 -1.13
N VAL A 254 9.73 -3.13 -1.21
CA VAL A 254 9.43 -4.19 -0.28
C VAL A 254 10.67 -5.06 -0.26
N ALA A 255 11.12 -5.43 0.94
CA ALA A 255 12.26 -6.31 1.07
C ALA A 255 11.96 -7.66 0.42
N SER A 256 12.94 -8.16 -0.34
CA SER A 256 12.92 -9.49 -0.94
C SER A 256 12.68 -10.55 0.13
N VAL A 257 11.75 -11.45 -0.13
CA VAL A 257 11.46 -12.59 0.77
C VAL A 257 12.58 -13.61 0.67
N SER A 258 13.05 -14.12 1.81
CA SER A 258 14.05 -15.20 1.82
C SER A 258 13.46 -16.48 1.25
N ASN A 259 14.17 -17.12 0.30
CA ASN A 259 13.82 -18.42 -0.26
C ASN A 259 13.75 -19.58 0.76
N ALA A 260 14.17 -19.35 2.01
CA ALA A 260 14.22 -20.37 3.05
C ALA A 260 12.84 -20.84 3.56
N ASP A 261 11.77 -20.04 3.37
CA ASP A 261 10.45 -20.29 3.97
C ASP A 261 9.34 -20.38 2.91
N ARG A 262 9.46 -21.29 1.94
CA ARG A 262 8.44 -21.47 0.87
C ARG A 262 7.04 -21.81 1.37
N SER A 263 6.91 -22.37 2.58
CA SER A 263 5.60 -22.63 3.21
C SER A 263 5.10 -21.48 4.08
N ASN A 264 5.93 -20.48 4.36
CA ASN A 264 5.58 -19.31 5.19
C ASN A 264 6.39 -18.07 4.75
N PRO A 265 6.08 -17.50 3.58
CA PRO A 265 6.84 -16.37 3.07
C PRO A 265 6.64 -15.15 3.98
N THR A 266 7.74 -14.60 4.49
CA THR A 266 7.73 -13.41 5.36
C THR A 266 8.63 -12.32 4.80
N SER A 267 8.15 -11.07 4.78
CA SER A 267 8.98 -9.91 4.47
C SER A 267 9.30 -9.14 5.75
N SER A 268 10.51 -8.59 5.86
CA SER A 268 10.93 -7.75 6.99
C SER A 268 10.41 -6.31 6.87
N GLU A 269 10.03 -5.86 5.68
CA GLU A 269 9.59 -4.49 5.40
C GLU A 269 8.11 -4.42 5.04
N SER A 270 7.37 -3.50 5.67
CA SER A 270 5.95 -3.36 5.38
C SER A 270 5.78 -2.66 4.03
N ALA A 271 4.95 -3.24 3.17
CA ALA A 271 4.61 -2.67 1.88
C ALA A 271 3.57 -1.56 2.02
N LYS A 272 3.65 -0.57 1.14
CA LYS A 272 2.59 0.41 0.88
C LYS A 272 2.14 0.31 -0.57
N TYR A 273 0.87 0.64 -0.82
CA TYR A 273 0.31 0.60 -2.17
C TYR A 273 -0.25 1.96 -2.60
N PHE A 274 0.32 2.51 -3.68
CA PHE A 274 -0.11 3.73 -4.33
C PHE A 274 -0.97 3.37 -5.56
N ALA A 275 -2.23 3.79 -5.61
CA ALA A 275 -3.15 3.40 -6.66
C ALA A 275 -2.83 4.08 -8.00
N GLY A 276 -1.96 3.46 -8.81
CA GLY A 276 -1.44 4.01 -10.06
C GLY A 276 -2.53 4.41 -11.06
N TYR A 277 -3.54 3.54 -11.29
CA TYR A 277 -4.69 3.86 -12.16
C TYR A 277 -5.51 5.06 -11.67
N ASN A 278 -5.42 5.38 -10.38
CA ASN A 278 -6.14 6.48 -9.74
C ASN A 278 -5.21 7.64 -9.37
N GLY A 279 -4.16 7.85 -10.17
CA GLY A 279 -3.25 8.98 -10.03
C GLY A 279 -2.28 8.88 -8.85
N GLY A 280 -1.98 7.67 -8.36
CA GLY A 280 -0.90 7.42 -7.39
C GLY A 280 -1.23 7.71 -5.93
N LYS A 281 -2.51 7.80 -5.56
CA LYS A 281 -2.92 7.97 -4.16
C LYS A 281 -2.52 6.76 -3.30
N LEU A 282 -1.88 6.99 -2.17
CA LEU A 282 -1.65 5.97 -1.13
C LEU A 282 -2.98 5.48 -0.55
N LEU A 283 -3.23 4.19 -0.67
CA LEU A 283 -4.41 3.54 -0.10
C LEU A 283 -4.24 3.37 1.42
N LYS A 284 -5.19 3.91 2.19
CA LYS A 284 -5.19 3.89 3.67
C LYS A 284 -6.53 3.38 4.18
N ASN A 285 -6.51 2.55 5.23
CA ASN A 285 -7.70 1.96 5.85
C ASN A 285 -8.67 1.33 4.83
N THR A 286 -8.15 0.57 3.88
CA THR A 286 -8.98 0.03 2.80
C THR A 286 -8.50 -1.33 2.34
N TRP A 287 -9.47 -2.12 1.89
CA TRP A 287 -9.22 -3.30 1.08
C TRP A 287 -8.77 -2.90 -0.32
N PHE A 288 -7.91 -3.73 -0.91
CA PHE A 288 -7.59 -3.68 -2.33
C PHE A 288 -7.22 -5.07 -2.85
N TRP A 289 -7.61 -5.36 -4.09
CA TRP A 289 -7.36 -6.62 -4.79
C TRP A 289 -6.25 -6.41 -5.80
N MET A 290 -5.09 -7.05 -5.61
CA MET A 290 -3.91 -6.75 -6.41
C MET A 290 -2.91 -7.91 -6.40
N CYS A 291 -2.20 -8.05 -7.52
CA CYS A 291 -1.05 -8.92 -7.65
C CYS A 291 0.13 -8.38 -6.80
N PRO A 292 0.88 -9.21 -6.06
CA PRO A 292 2.08 -8.76 -5.35
C PRO A 292 3.11 -8.18 -6.33
N SER A 293 4.07 -7.41 -5.83
CA SER A 293 5.26 -7.10 -6.63
C SER A 293 6.15 -8.33 -6.76
N GLU A 294 6.94 -8.41 -7.82
CA GLU A 294 7.96 -9.46 -8.02
C GLU A 294 8.85 -9.70 -6.80
N ASN A 295 9.27 -8.65 -6.09
CA ASN A 295 10.10 -8.76 -4.88
C ASN A 295 9.39 -9.39 -3.66
N LEU A 296 8.04 -9.35 -3.62
CA LEU A 296 7.26 -9.97 -2.56
C LEU A 296 6.98 -11.44 -2.88
N ASP A 297 6.59 -11.71 -4.12
CA ASP A 297 6.26 -13.06 -4.58
C ASP A 297 6.45 -13.12 -6.10
N GLU A 298 7.61 -13.60 -6.53
CA GLU A 298 7.98 -13.68 -7.95
C GLU A 298 7.04 -14.63 -8.71
N GLN A 299 6.58 -15.70 -8.06
CA GLN A 299 5.71 -16.68 -8.69
C GLN A 299 4.33 -16.07 -8.95
N ASP A 300 3.65 -15.58 -7.91
CA ASP A 300 2.35 -14.93 -8.05
C ASP A 300 2.42 -13.73 -9.01
N TYR A 301 3.53 -12.97 -8.99
CA TYR A 301 3.74 -11.86 -9.93
C TYR A 301 3.76 -12.33 -11.38
N ASN A 302 4.53 -13.37 -11.67
CA ASN A 302 4.67 -13.93 -13.02
C ASN A 302 3.39 -14.64 -13.49
N ASP A 303 2.71 -15.33 -12.59
CA ASP A 303 1.44 -16.02 -12.86
C ASP A 303 0.27 -15.02 -12.95
N GLY A 304 0.47 -13.78 -12.48
CA GLY A 304 -0.55 -12.75 -12.43
C GLY A 304 -1.65 -13.09 -11.43
N GLU A 305 -1.28 -13.75 -10.33
CA GLU A 305 -2.16 -14.14 -9.25
C GLU A 305 -2.45 -12.93 -8.36
N TYR A 306 -3.72 -12.74 -8.02
CA TYR A 306 -4.17 -11.60 -7.22
C TYR A 306 -4.58 -12.10 -5.85
N SER A 307 -4.40 -11.25 -4.84
CA SER A 307 -4.87 -11.50 -3.49
C SER A 307 -5.54 -10.27 -2.91
N TRP A 308 -6.33 -10.48 -1.85
CA TRP A 308 -6.86 -9.41 -1.04
C TRP A 308 -5.80 -8.90 -0.05
N TRP A 309 -5.69 -7.59 0.04
CA TRP A 309 -4.80 -6.90 0.96
C TRP A 309 -5.60 -5.86 1.74
N TYR A 310 -5.16 -5.54 2.95
CA TYR A 310 -5.71 -4.43 3.72
C TYR A 310 -4.61 -3.54 4.25
N SER A 311 -4.71 -2.23 3.99
CA SER A 311 -3.79 -1.23 4.52
C SER A 311 -4.33 -0.51 5.74
N ASP A 312 -3.45 -0.14 6.66
CA ASP A 312 -3.79 0.59 7.87
C ASP A 312 -3.89 2.11 7.63
N GLN A 313 -3.99 2.89 8.72
CA GLN A 313 -4.09 4.35 8.67
C GLN A 313 -2.85 5.05 8.10
N ASN A 314 -1.69 4.39 8.14
CA ASN A 314 -0.43 4.86 7.58
C ASN A 314 -0.21 4.35 6.15
N GLY A 315 -1.11 3.49 5.65
CA GLY A 315 -1.03 2.85 4.33
C GLY A 315 -0.17 1.58 4.33
N GLU A 316 0.24 1.09 5.50
CA GLU A 316 1.02 -0.14 5.65
C GLU A 316 0.11 -1.36 5.58
N VAL A 317 0.48 -2.36 4.79
CA VAL A 317 -0.30 -3.60 4.70
C VAL A 317 -0.22 -4.39 6.01
N TYR A 318 -1.36 -4.96 6.42
CA TYR A 318 -1.37 -5.95 7.48
C TYR A 318 -0.67 -7.22 7.02
N ARG A 319 0.17 -7.77 7.90
CA ARG A 319 0.96 -8.99 7.68
C ARG A 319 1.19 -9.72 8.98
N ASN A 320 1.38 -11.03 8.91
CA ASN A 320 1.61 -11.91 10.05
C ASN A 320 0.64 -11.60 11.18
N ARG A 321 -0.67 -11.57 10.89
CA ARG A 321 -1.64 -11.28 11.94
C ARG A 321 -3.06 -11.69 11.62
N ILE A 322 -3.81 -12.00 12.68
CA ILE A 322 -5.28 -11.99 12.65
C ILE A 322 -5.74 -10.62 13.13
N ARG A 323 -6.43 -9.87 12.27
CA ARG A 323 -6.83 -8.48 12.56
C ARG A 323 -8.31 -8.24 12.34
N LYS A 324 -8.90 -7.44 13.24
CA LYS A 324 -10.26 -6.94 13.05
C LYS A 324 -10.25 -5.84 12.01
N VAL A 325 -11.01 -6.01 10.94
CA VAL A 325 -11.30 -5.00 9.93
C VAL A 325 -12.81 -4.76 9.95
N HIS A 326 -13.19 -3.53 10.28
CA HIS A 326 -14.58 -3.19 10.65
C HIS A 326 -15.11 -4.11 11.77
N ASP A 327 -16.06 -5.00 11.46
CA ASP A 327 -16.72 -5.87 12.43
C ASP A 327 -16.29 -7.33 12.39
N LYS A 328 -15.41 -7.69 11.44
CA LYS A 328 -14.98 -9.07 11.19
C LYS A 328 -13.46 -9.21 11.39
N TYR A 329 -13.00 -10.41 11.70
CA TYR A 329 -11.58 -10.74 11.80
C TYR A 329 -11.10 -11.43 10.54
N TYR A 330 -9.89 -11.13 10.08
CA TYR A 330 -9.28 -11.70 8.88
C TYR A 330 -7.84 -12.11 9.18
N ALA A 331 -7.36 -13.17 8.55
CA ALA A 331 -5.97 -13.61 8.62
C ALA A 331 -5.17 -13.01 7.48
N PHE A 332 -3.97 -12.51 7.79
CA PHE A 332 -2.99 -12.03 6.82
C PHE A 332 -1.69 -12.80 7.00
N ASP A 333 -1.20 -13.40 5.91
CA ASP A 333 0.06 -14.15 5.89
C ASP A 333 1.28 -13.25 6.11
N GLY A 334 2.48 -13.83 6.04
CA GLY A 334 3.72 -13.11 6.26
C GLY A 334 4.06 -12.01 5.24
N LEU A 335 3.44 -12.04 4.06
CA LEU A 335 3.56 -11.00 3.04
C LEU A 335 2.49 -9.93 3.21
N GLY A 336 1.30 -10.35 3.64
CA GLY A 336 0.13 -9.53 3.86
C GLY A 336 -1.08 -9.91 2.99
N ARG A 337 -1.02 -11.05 2.30
CA ARG A 337 -2.16 -11.62 1.58
C ARG A 337 -3.19 -12.10 2.60
N MET A 338 -4.45 -11.76 2.39
CA MET A 338 -5.54 -12.31 3.18
C MET A 338 -5.68 -13.81 2.90
N ARG A 339 -5.80 -14.63 3.95
CA ARG A 339 -5.95 -16.09 3.82
C ARG A 339 -7.35 -16.55 4.23
N THR A 340 -7.82 -17.59 3.56
CA THR A 340 -9.12 -18.23 3.73
C THR A 340 -8.96 -19.70 4.11
N GLY A 341 -10.06 -20.40 4.41
CA GLY A 341 -10.02 -21.82 4.75
C GLY A 341 -9.43 -22.09 6.13
N PHE A 342 -8.75 -23.22 6.28
CA PHE A 342 -8.10 -23.56 7.54
C PHE A 342 -6.75 -22.87 7.65
N VAL A 343 -6.54 -22.13 8.73
CA VAL A 343 -5.32 -21.34 8.90
C VAL A 343 -4.74 -21.57 10.29
N LEU A 344 -3.43 -21.80 10.33
CA LEU A 344 -2.64 -21.93 11.55
C LEU A 344 -1.92 -20.62 11.88
N PHE A 345 -2.05 -20.22 13.14
CA PHE A 345 -1.30 -19.10 13.72
C PHE A 345 -0.64 -19.49 15.03
N ASP A 346 0.63 -19.13 15.21
CA ASP A 346 1.21 -19.11 16.55
C ASP A 346 0.76 -17.82 17.25
N GLY A 347 -0.16 -17.98 18.20
CA GLY A 347 -0.90 -16.86 18.78
C GLY A 347 -1.80 -16.18 17.75
N LYS A 348 -1.67 -14.86 17.61
CA LYS A 348 -2.42 -14.06 16.61
C LYS A 348 -1.52 -13.20 15.72
N ASP A 349 -0.21 -13.35 15.84
CA ASP A 349 0.79 -12.43 15.27
C ASP A 349 1.88 -13.15 14.46
N THR A 350 1.72 -14.45 14.22
CA THR A 350 2.64 -15.25 13.39
C THR A 350 1.83 -16.22 12.57
N PHE A 351 1.74 -16.01 11.26
CA PHE A 351 1.16 -16.98 10.33
C PHE A 351 2.07 -18.22 10.29
N VAL A 352 1.47 -19.41 10.20
CA VAL A 352 2.21 -20.68 10.18
C VAL A 352 1.94 -21.45 8.90
N ALA A 353 0.67 -21.68 8.57
CA ALA A 353 0.26 -22.41 7.38
C ALA A 353 -1.20 -22.10 7.01
N GLN A 354 -1.55 -22.33 5.76
CA GLN A 354 -2.91 -22.37 5.24
C GLN A 354 -3.15 -23.76 4.63
N TYR A 355 -4.40 -24.23 4.72
CA TYR A 355 -4.85 -25.46 4.09
C TYR A 355 -6.17 -25.22 3.37
N ASP A 356 -6.21 -25.63 2.11
CA ASP A 356 -7.42 -25.65 1.30
C ASP A 356 -8.38 -26.71 1.85
N ILE A 357 -9.68 -26.39 1.91
CA ILE A 357 -10.64 -27.21 2.68
C ILE A 357 -10.86 -28.58 2.02
N ASP A 358 -10.85 -28.62 0.69
CA ASP A 358 -11.16 -29.77 -0.15
C ASP A 358 -10.00 -30.76 -0.33
N ASP A 359 -8.81 -30.43 0.17
CA ASP A 359 -7.62 -31.29 0.13
C ASP A 359 -7.49 -32.24 1.34
N TRP A 360 -8.38 -32.12 2.33
CA TRP A 360 -8.26 -32.86 3.60
C TRP A 360 -9.54 -33.62 3.94
N SER A 361 -9.37 -34.80 4.53
CA SER A 361 -10.44 -35.65 5.03
C SER A 361 -10.64 -35.48 6.54
N SER A 362 -11.75 -35.98 7.06
CA SER A 362 -11.99 -35.99 8.50
C SER A 362 -10.97 -36.82 9.29
N ASP A 363 -10.34 -37.83 8.69
CA ASP A 363 -9.32 -38.65 9.35
C ASP A 363 -8.02 -37.87 9.57
N ASP A 364 -7.62 -37.00 8.65
CA ASP A 364 -6.43 -36.15 8.80
C ASP A 364 -6.53 -35.25 10.06
N PHE A 365 -7.74 -34.76 10.37
CA PHE A 365 -7.98 -33.99 11.59
C PHE A 365 -7.99 -34.86 12.85
N LYS A 366 -8.44 -36.12 12.78
CA LYS A 366 -8.44 -37.05 13.92
C LYS A 366 -7.02 -37.46 14.29
N ASN A 367 -6.22 -37.77 13.27
CA ASN A 367 -4.86 -38.28 13.42
C ASN A 367 -3.84 -37.16 13.62
N GLY A 368 -4.20 -35.93 13.23
CA GLY A 368 -3.35 -34.75 13.40
C GLY A 368 -2.29 -34.63 12.31
N ASP A 369 -2.63 -35.02 11.09
CA ASP A 369 -1.72 -35.11 9.95
C ASP A 369 -1.38 -33.73 9.32
N LEU A 370 -2.15 -32.70 9.70
CA LEU A 370 -1.90 -31.31 9.28
C LEU A 370 -0.56 -30.80 9.85
N TYR A 371 0.39 -30.48 8.97
CA TYR A 371 1.74 -30.11 9.37
C TYR A 371 1.82 -28.82 10.23
N GLY A 372 2.25 -28.91 11.49
CA GLY A 372 2.43 -27.75 12.37
C GLY A 372 1.24 -27.48 13.29
N LEU A 373 0.18 -28.29 13.18
CA LEU A 373 -0.99 -28.26 14.06
C LEU A 373 -0.63 -28.46 15.53
N GLU A 374 0.46 -29.18 15.83
CA GLU A 374 0.95 -29.43 17.19
C GLU A 374 1.58 -28.18 17.84
N LYS A 375 1.98 -27.20 17.03
CA LYS A 375 2.67 -25.98 17.47
C LYS A 375 1.78 -24.73 17.46
N ALA A 376 0.74 -24.70 16.63
CA ALA A 376 -0.04 -23.50 16.32
C ALA A 376 -1.52 -23.66 16.64
N ASP A 377 -2.26 -22.54 16.63
CA ASP A 377 -3.70 -22.53 16.80
C ASP A 377 -4.44 -22.59 15.47
N LEU A 378 -5.38 -23.53 15.36
CA LEU A 378 -6.24 -23.70 14.19
C LEU A 378 -7.46 -22.77 14.25
N TYR A 379 -7.66 -22.06 13.16
CA TYR A 379 -8.80 -21.21 12.87
C TYR A 379 -9.43 -21.63 11.54
N LEU A 380 -10.70 -21.26 11.35
CA LEU A 380 -11.38 -21.35 10.07
C LEU A 380 -11.74 -19.93 9.63
N PHE A 381 -11.38 -19.58 8.41
CA PHE A 381 -11.78 -18.36 7.71
C PHE A 381 -12.70 -18.76 6.55
N ASP A 382 -13.67 -17.91 6.23
CA ASP A 382 -14.61 -18.18 5.14
C ASP A 382 -13.84 -18.51 3.84
N PRO A 383 -14.15 -19.63 3.16
CA PRO A 383 -13.44 -20.04 1.94
C PRO A 383 -13.82 -19.21 0.70
N ASP A 384 -14.90 -18.43 0.72
CA ASP A 384 -15.35 -17.63 -0.42
C ASP A 384 -14.52 -16.35 -0.61
N GLU A 385 -13.22 -16.48 -0.93
CA GLU A 385 -12.23 -15.38 -0.96
C GLU A 385 -12.71 -14.12 -1.70
N LEU A 386 -13.52 -14.28 -2.74
CA LEU A 386 -14.01 -13.16 -3.55
C LEU A 386 -15.05 -12.31 -2.81
N ASN A 387 -15.82 -12.90 -1.89
CA ASN A 387 -16.94 -12.24 -1.22
C ASN A 387 -16.74 -12.13 0.31
N ASP A 388 -16.08 -13.10 0.94
CA ASP A 388 -15.80 -13.14 2.37
C ASP A 388 -14.48 -13.88 2.67
N GLY A 389 -13.79 -13.45 3.71
CA GLY A 389 -12.58 -14.13 4.22
C GLY A 389 -12.54 -14.08 5.73
N SER A 390 -13.69 -13.87 6.35
CA SER A 390 -13.77 -13.59 7.77
C SER A 390 -13.71 -14.85 8.62
N MET A 391 -13.13 -14.68 9.81
CA MET A 391 -12.96 -15.71 10.80
C MET A 391 -14.32 -16.24 11.24
N GLN A 392 -14.47 -17.54 11.11
CA GLN A 392 -15.61 -18.29 11.58
C GLN A 392 -15.48 -18.51 13.09
N THR A 393 -16.51 -18.15 13.85
CA THR A 393 -16.46 -18.19 15.32
C THR A 393 -17.77 -18.66 15.93
N GLY A 394 -17.71 -19.12 17.18
CA GLY A 394 -18.89 -19.10 18.04
C GLY A 394 -19.88 -20.26 17.91
N GLY A 395 -19.39 -21.49 17.76
CA GLY A 395 -20.26 -22.68 17.84
C GLY A 395 -19.83 -23.81 16.92
N GLU A 396 -20.82 -24.60 16.50
CA GLU A 396 -20.67 -25.66 15.51
C GLU A 396 -20.93 -25.10 14.11
N ILE A 397 -20.07 -25.45 13.15
CA ILE A 397 -20.06 -24.98 11.76
C ILE A 397 -19.97 -26.23 10.88
N LYS A 398 -20.71 -26.25 9.77
CA LYS A 398 -20.62 -27.32 8.77
C LYS A 398 -19.56 -26.96 7.74
N VAL A 399 -18.64 -27.89 7.48
CA VAL A 399 -17.54 -27.73 6.54
C VAL A 399 -17.56 -28.93 5.59
N GLU A 400 -17.44 -28.67 4.28
CA GLU A 400 -17.38 -29.69 3.24
C GLU A 400 -15.90 -30.02 2.97
N LEU A 401 -15.45 -31.14 3.54
CA LEU A 401 -14.13 -31.74 3.35
C LEU A 401 -14.12 -32.67 2.12
N GLU A 402 -12.98 -33.27 1.80
CA GLU A 402 -12.85 -34.27 0.71
C GLU A 402 -13.82 -35.45 0.90
N ASP A 403 -13.97 -35.93 2.14
CA ASP A 403 -14.82 -37.07 2.51
C ASP A 403 -16.27 -36.70 2.87
N GLY A 404 -16.63 -35.43 2.71
CA GLY A 404 -18.00 -34.93 2.80
C GLY A 404 -18.22 -33.86 3.87
N VAL A 405 -19.47 -33.71 4.31
CA VAL A 405 -19.86 -32.61 5.20
C VAL A 405 -19.71 -32.98 6.66
N HIS A 406 -18.75 -32.38 7.33
CA HIS A 406 -18.44 -32.60 8.73
C HIS A 406 -18.80 -31.40 9.62
N THR A 407 -18.94 -31.66 10.92
CA THR A 407 -19.22 -30.63 11.92
C THR A 407 -17.94 -30.21 12.61
N PHE A 408 -17.58 -28.93 12.56
CA PHE A 408 -16.45 -28.34 13.28
C PHE A 408 -16.92 -27.42 14.40
N GLY A 409 -16.19 -27.36 15.51
CA GLY A 409 -16.47 -26.52 16.66
C GLY A 409 -15.39 -25.46 16.89
N PHE A 410 -15.79 -24.19 16.99
CA PHE A 410 -14.89 -23.06 17.24
C PHE A 410 -15.33 -22.23 18.45
N GLY A 411 -14.34 -21.74 19.20
CA GLY A 411 -14.56 -20.80 20.30
C GLY A 411 -15.01 -19.42 19.82
N SER A 412 -15.45 -18.58 20.75
CA SER A 412 -15.73 -17.16 20.47
C SER A 412 -14.47 -16.37 20.09
N ASN A 413 -13.29 -16.91 20.41
CA ASN A 413 -11.99 -16.37 20.01
C ASN A 413 -11.51 -16.88 18.63
N GLY A 414 -12.28 -17.76 17.97
CA GLY A 414 -11.97 -18.38 16.68
C GLY A 414 -11.15 -19.67 16.76
N ILE A 415 -10.61 -20.02 17.93
CA ILE A 415 -9.76 -21.21 18.07
C ILE A 415 -10.62 -22.47 18.05
N ALA A 416 -10.20 -23.46 17.26
CA ALA A 416 -10.82 -24.77 17.17
C ALA A 416 -10.93 -25.48 18.54
N TYR A 417 -12.02 -26.23 18.75
CA TYR A 417 -12.15 -27.08 19.93
C TYR A 417 -11.26 -28.32 19.81
N GLY A 418 -10.46 -28.60 20.85
CA GLY A 418 -9.55 -29.74 20.78
C GLY A 418 -8.31 -29.48 19.90
N ASN A 419 -7.98 -28.21 19.73
CA ASN A 419 -6.82 -27.77 18.99
C ASN A 419 -5.49 -28.36 19.51
N ARG A 420 -4.51 -28.50 18.61
CA ARG A 420 -3.19 -29.11 18.85
C ARG A 420 -3.24 -30.60 19.21
N ASN A 421 -4.00 -31.37 18.43
CA ASN A 421 -4.12 -32.83 18.58
C ASN A 421 -4.61 -33.25 19.97
N LYS A 422 -5.55 -32.48 20.54
CA LYS A 422 -6.06 -32.74 21.90
C LYS A 422 -7.53 -33.04 21.86
N LEU A 423 -7.94 -34.13 22.50
CA LEU A 423 -9.34 -34.35 22.74
C LEU A 423 -9.91 -33.26 23.65
N ARG A 424 -11.04 -32.67 23.25
CA ARG A 424 -11.78 -31.72 24.07
C ARG A 424 -13.25 -32.08 24.11
N LYS A 425 -13.77 -32.22 25.33
CA LYS A 425 -15.21 -32.26 25.58
C LYS A 425 -15.76 -30.84 25.64
N THR A 426 -16.77 -30.55 24.82
CA THR A 426 -17.55 -29.31 24.90
C THR A 426 -19.02 -29.65 24.93
N LYS A 427 -19.73 -29.20 25.98
CA LYS A 427 -21.13 -29.59 26.23
C LYS A 427 -21.26 -31.12 26.28
N ASN A 428 -21.99 -31.71 25.32
CA ASN A 428 -22.26 -33.15 25.24
C ASN A 428 -21.62 -33.80 24.01
N SER A 429 -20.49 -33.28 23.55
CA SER A 429 -19.79 -33.76 22.34
C SER A 429 -18.27 -33.67 22.53
N PHE A 430 -17.55 -34.53 21.83
CA PHE A 430 -16.08 -34.52 21.77
C PHE A 430 -15.60 -33.93 20.46
N TYR A 431 -14.47 -33.22 20.53
CA TYR A 431 -13.84 -32.59 19.38
C TYR A 431 -12.33 -32.83 19.42
N ILE A 432 -11.73 -32.97 18.25
CA ILE A 432 -10.28 -32.98 18.04
C ILE A 432 -10.00 -32.06 16.86
N ASN A 433 -9.09 -31.10 17.01
CA ASN A 433 -8.74 -30.14 15.95
C ASN A 433 -9.94 -29.45 15.30
N GLY A 434 -10.95 -29.14 16.11
CA GLY A 434 -12.22 -28.57 15.68
C GLY A 434 -13.21 -29.61 15.21
N LEU A 435 -12.79 -30.70 14.59
CA LEU A 435 -13.66 -31.76 14.12
C LEU A 435 -14.43 -32.40 15.28
N LYS A 436 -15.75 -32.46 15.15
CA LYS A 436 -16.62 -33.15 16.10
C LYS A 436 -16.58 -34.65 15.82
N LEU A 437 -16.37 -35.44 16.86
CA LEU A 437 -16.39 -36.90 16.78
C LEU A 437 -17.85 -37.38 16.73
N GLU A 438 -18.29 -37.76 15.54
CA GLU A 438 -19.64 -38.27 15.25
C GLU A 438 -19.54 -39.74 14.83
N ALA A 439 -20.51 -40.56 15.24
CA ALA A 439 -20.56 -41.94 14.81
C ALA A 439 -20.96 -42.04 13.33
N ASP A 440 -20.42 -43.06 12.65
CA ASP A 440 -20.87 -43.42 11.31
C ASP A 440 -22.39 -43.74 11.32
N GLN A 441 -23.08 -43.33 10.26
CA GLN A 441 -24.51 -43.60 10.09
C GLN A 441 -24.81 -45.09 9.97
N GLU A 442 -23.91 -45.89 9.40
CA GLU A 442 -24.04 -47.33 9.25
C GLU A 442 -24.06 -48.04 10.60
N TYR A 443 -23.06 -47.79 11.45
CA TYR A 443 -22.95 -48.43 12.77
C TYR A 443 -23.91 -47.82 13.81
N GLY A 444 -24.16 -46.50 13.71
CA GLY A 444 -25.06 -45.78 14.61
C GLY A 444 -24.46 -45.36 15.96
N TYR A 445 -23.22 -45.78 16.24
CA TYR A 445 -22.45 -45.41 17.42
C TYR A 445 -20.96 -45.36 17.11
N GLY A 446 -20.20 -44.63 17.93
CA GLY A 446 -18.75 -44.59 17.88
C GLY A 446 -18.18 -44.45 19.28
N VAL A 447 -17.01 -45.03 19.50
CA VAL A 447 -16.30 -45.07 20.77
C VAL A 447 -15.16 -44.06 20.73
N VAL A 448 -15.10 -43.23 21.76
CA VAL A 448 -14.08 -42.20 21.98
C VAL A 448 -13.25 -42.60 23.18
N LYS A 449 -11.93 -42.65 23.03
CA LYS A 449 -10.98 -42.81 24.12
C LYS A 449 -10.82 -41.45 24.81
N GLU A 450 -11.46 -41.27 25.96
CA GLU A 450 -11.43 -40.02 26.76
C GLU A 450 -10.09 -39.88 27.48
N ASP A 451 -9.61 -40.98 28.09
CA ASP A 451 -8.33 -41.12 28.77
C ASP A 451 -7.80 -42.56 28.56
N GLU A 452 -6.63 -42.91 29.11
CA GLU A 452 -5.94 -44.21 28.92
C GLU A 452 -6.89 -45.43 29.05
N ASP A 453 -7.72 -45.44 30.11
CA ASP A 453 -8.65 -46.54 30.42
C ASP A 453 -10.13 -46.13 30.39
N THR A 454 -10.46 -44.93 29.89
CA THR A 454 -11.84 -44.42 29.91
C THR A 454 -12.35 -44.21 28.49
N TYR A 455 -13.40 -44.97 28.15
CA TYR A 455 -14.03 -44.90 26.83
C TYR A 455 -15.48 -44.42 26.94
N ARG A 456 -15.89 -43.56 26.00
CA ARG A 456 -17.23 -42.99 25.90
C ARG A 456 -17.85 -43.37 24.57
N VAL A 457 -19.17 -43.45 24.52
CA VAL A 457 -19.89 -43.70 23.27
C VAL A 457 -20.60 -42.43 22.83
N VAL A 458 -20.55 -42.13 21.55
CA VAL A 458 -21.29 -41.05 20.90
C VAL A 458 -22.29 -41.60 19.89
N ASP A 459 -23.40 -40.89 19.68
CA ASP A 459 -24.36 -41.18 18.59
C ASP A 459 -23.91 -40.55 17.25
N THR A 460 -24.71 -40.75 16.20
CA THR A 460 -24.46 -40.20 14.85
C THR A 460 -24.57 -38.68 14.73
N ARG A 461 -24.88 -37.98 15.83
CA ARG A 461 -24.84 -36.53 15.96
C ARG A 461 -23.73 -36.09 16.92
N GLY A 462 -22.80 -36.98 17.24
CA GLY A 462 -21.71 -36.79 18.18
C GLY A 462 -22.18 -36.50 19.60
N LYS A 463 -23.38 -36.92 20.00
CA LYS A 463 -23.87 -36.74 21.38
C LYS A 463 -23.41 -37.89 22.24
N ILE A 464 -22.75 -37.56 23.35
CA ILE A 464 -22.30 -38.54 24.33
C ILE A 464 -23.52 -39.25 24.92
N LEU A 465 -23.50 -40.58 24.84
CA LEU A 465 -24.48 -41.47 25.42
C LEU A 465 -24.11 -41.75 26.88
N THR A 466 -25.05 -41.49 27.79
CA THR A 466 -24.87 -41.73 29.22
C THR A 466 -25.82 -42.79 29.74
N GLY A 467 -25.47 -43.37 30.89
CA GLY A 467 -26.28 -44.36 31.60
C GLY A 467 -25.46 -45.19 32.58
N ASP A 468 -26.09 -45.60 33.67
CA ASP A 468 -25.54 -46.62 34.57
C ASP A 468 -26.27 -47.94 34.31
N ARG A 469 -25.51 -49.05 34.24
CA ARG A 469 -26.01 -50.39 33.90
C ARG A 469 -26.93 -50.37 32.67
N LYS A 470 -26.53 -49.62 31.65
CA LYS A 470 -27.35 -49.43 30.44
C LYS A 470 -26.88 -50.40 29.37
N VAL A 471 -27.82 -50.94 28.61
CA VAL A 471 -27.54 -51.72 27.41
C VAL A 471 -28.33 -51.13 26.25
N ILE A 472 -27.69 -50.96 25.11
CA ILE A 472 -28.32 -50.46 23.88
C ILE A 472 -28.05 -51.46 22.76
N LYS A 473 -29.06 -51.79 21.96
CA LYS A 473 -28.87 -52.59 20.75
C LYS A 473 -28.29 -51.70 19.65
N ASP A 474 -27.19 -52.10 19.02
CA ASP A 474 -26.61 -51.38 17.89
C ASP A 474 -27.33 -51.72 16.57
N LYS A 475 -26.92 -51.09 15.46
CA LYS A 475 -27.54 -51.30 14.14
C LYS A 475 -27.13 -52.61 13.48
N GLU A 476 -26.02 -53.21 13.89
CA GLU A 476 -25.53 -54.50 13.41
C GLU A 476 -26.21 -55.68 14.10
N GLY A 477 -26.90 -55.41 15.21
CA GLY A 477 -27.63 -56.40 15.99
C GLY A 477 -26.95 -56.80 17.30
N GLY A 478 -25.75 -56.29 17.58
CA GLY A 478 -25.04 -56.44 18.83
C GLY A 478 -25.60 -55.59 19.97
N TRP A 479 -25.01 -55.73 21.15
CA TRP A 479 -25.39 -55.03 22.37
C TRP A 479 -24.20 -54.27 22.96
N LEU A 480 -24.35 -52.96 23.05
CA LEU A 480 -23.41 -52.06 23.73
C LEU A 480 -23.74 -52.00 25.21
N ILE A 481 -22.74 -52.24 26.04
CA ILE A 481 -22.85 -52.27 27.49
C ILE A 481 -22.19 -51.02 28.08
N PHE A 482 -22.90 -50.35 28.99
CA PHE A 482 -22.45 -49.15 29.67
C PHE A 482 -22.45 -49.34 31.18
N LEU A 483 -21.35 -48.97 31.82
CA LEU A 483 -21.20 -48.91 33.27
C LEU A 483 -20.68 -47.52 33.66
N ASN A 484 -21.34 -46.85 34.60
CA ASN A 484 -20.97 -45.48 35.02
C ASN A 484 -20.79 -44.50 33.84
N SER A 485 -21.67 -44.57 32.83
CA SER A 485 -21.62 -43.80 31.58
C SER A 485 -20.36 -44.00 30.74
N ARG A 486 -19.61 -45.07 30.96
CA ARG A 486 -18.46 -45.48 30.14
C ARG A 486 -18.85 -46.67 29.29
N PHE A 487 -18.21 -46.80 28.13
CA PHE A 487 -18.25 -48.03 27.35
C PHE A 487 -17.57 -49.14 28.16
N ALA A 488 -18.22 -50.30 28.25
CA ALA A 488 -17.69 -51.46 28.96
C ALA A 488 -17.44 -52.64 28.03
N ALA A 489 -18.35 -52.92 27.09
CA ALA A 489 -18.18 -53.98 26.09
C ALA A 489 -19.18 -53.81 24.95
N ARG A 490 -18.88 -54.44 23.81
CA ARG A 490 -19.86 -54.81 22.78
C ARG A 490 -19.92 -56.33 22.71
N VAL A 491 -21.11 -56.91 22.70
CA VAL A 491 -21.33 -58.35 22.51
C VAL A 491 -22.33 -58.62 21.39
N GLU A 492 -22.23 -59.78 20.75
CA GLU A 492 -23.15 -60.18 19.67
C GLU A 492 -24.58 -60.46 20.19
N ASP A 493 -25.57 -60.53 19.29
CA ASP A 493 -26.97 -60.73 19.69
C ASP A 493 -27.22 -62.05 20.44
N ALA A 494 -26.41 -63.07 20.14
CA ALA A 494 -26.43 -64.38 20.79
C ALA A 494 -26.11 -64.28 22.29
N ASP A 495 -25.33 -63.26 22.67
CA ASP A 495 -24.77 -63.05 23.99
C ASP A 495 -25.50 -61.94 24.75
N LYS A 496 -26.82 -61.86 24.54
CA LYS A 496 -27.65 -60.78 25.09
C LYS A 496 -27.35 -60.53 26.58
N PRO A 497 -26.82 -59.35 26.94
CA PRO A 497 -26.34 -59.11 28.29
C PRO A 497 -27.50 -58.81 29.24
N ARG A 498 -27.41 -59.34 30.45
CA ARG A 498 -28.38 -59.08 31.51
C ARG A 498 -27.69 -58.84 32.85
N TRP A 499 -28.12 -57.80 33.56
CA TRP A 499 -27.61 -57.52 34.90
C TRP A 499 -28.03 -58.64 35.86
N TYR A 500 -27.05 -59.22 36.55
CA TYR A 500 -27.23 -60.33 37.48
C TYR A 500 -26.19 -60.25 38.61
N ASN A 501 -26.54 -60.77 39.79
CA ASN A 501 -25.63 -60.90 40.92
C ASN A 501 -25.23 -62.38 41.01
N GLY A 502 -24.23 -62.77 40.21
CA GLY A 502 -23.75 -64.14 40.11
C GLY A 502 -22.63 -64.45 41.10
N GLU A 503 -22.01 -65.62 40.94
CA GLU A 503 -20.89 -66.07 41.80
C GLU A 503 -19.66 -65.16 41.69
N GLU A 504 -19.42 -64.57 40.52
CA GLU A 504 -18.34 -63.61 40.25
C GLU A 504 -18.72 -62.16 40.63
N GLY A 505 -19.89 -61.95 41.25
CA GLY A 505 -20.37 -60.66 41.73
C GLY A 505 -21.44 -59.98 40.87
N PRO A 506 -21.80 -58.73 41.18
CA PRO A 506 -22.80 -57.96 40.44
C PRO A 506 -22.24 -57.43 39.10
N GLY A 507 -22.83 -57.82 37.97
CA GLY A 507 -22.38 -57.40 36.65
C GLY A 507 -23.35 -57.78 35.52
N PHE A 508 -22.91 -57.57 34.28
CA PHE A 508 -23.60 -58.07 33.10
C PHE A 508 -23.12 -59.48 32.78
N TYR A 509 -24.05 -60.42 32.69
CA TYR A 509 -23.80 -61.82 32.36
C TYR A 509 -24.41 -62.16 30.99
N HIS A 510 -23.84 -63.16 30.33
CA HIS A 510 -24.46 -63.82 29.18
C HIS A 510 -25.81 -64.40 29.63
N TYR A 511 -26.89 -64.12 28.88
CA TYR A 511 -28.22 -64.61 29.22
C TYR A 511 -28.83 -65.40 28.07
N ASP A 512 -28.86 -66.74 28.21
CA ASP A 512 -29.60 -67.60 27.29
C ASP A 512 -30.99 -67.91 27.84
N ARG A 513 -32.01 -67.35 27.19
CA ARG A 513 -33.42 -67.62 27.53
C ARG A 513 -33.79 -69.10 27.37
N ARG A 514 -33.08 -69.85 26.51
CA ARG A 514 -33.32 -71.26 26.20
C ARG A 514 -32.46 -72.23 27.02
N GLY A 515 -31.53 -71.72 27.83
CA GLY A 515 -30.50 -72.48 28.57
C GLY A 515 -30.97 -73.39 29.73
N GLY A 516 -32.24 -73.79 29.78
CA GLY A 516 -32.73 -74.72 30.82
C GLY A 516 -32.63 -74.17 32.25
N GLU A 517 -32.01 -74.93 33.17
CA GLU A 517 -31.88 -74.59 34.60
C GLU A 517 -30.84 -73.48 34.87
N ASP A 518 -29.79 -73.36 34.04
CA ASP A 518 -28.78 -72.30 34.16
C ASP A 518 -28.78 -71.36 32.95
N LYS A 519 -29.54 -70.27 33.11
CA LYS A 519 -29.71 -69.22 32.09
C LYS A 519 -28.51 -68.28 31.99
N TYR A 520 -27.51 -68.41 32.87
CA TYR A 520 -26.33 -67.55 32.94
C TYR A 520 -25.02 -68.32 32.75
N SER A 521 -25.11 -69.53 32.20
CA SER A 521 -23.97 -70.45 31.99
C SER A 521 -22.84 -69.90 31.11
N GLY A 522 -23.09 -68.84 30.33
CA GLY A 522 -22.03 -68.13 29.59
C GLY A 522 -21.14 -67.24 30.46
N GLY A 523 -21.47 -67.03 31.74
CA GLY A 523 -20.60 -66.33 32.70
C GLY A 523 -20.71 -64.80 32.66
N LEU A 524 -19.86 -64.15 33.46
CA LEU A 524 -19.75 -62.70 33.55
C LEU A 524 -19.13 -62.14 32.26
N ILE A 525 -19.78 -61.13 31.66
CA ILE A 525 -19.25 -60.34 30.54
C ILE A 525 -18.36 -59.24 31.09
N VAL A 526 -18.95 -58.35 31.90
CA VAL A 526 -18.28 -57.18 32.51
C VAL A 526 -18.97 -56.75 33.80
N ASN A 527 -18.19 -56.26 34.76
CA ASN A 527 -18.63 -55.60 35.99
C ASN A 527 -17.91 -54.25 36.17
N TYR A 528 -18.14 -53.57 37.29
CA TYR A 528 -17.55 -52.23 37.53
C TYR A 528 -16.03 -52.23 37.68
N ASP A 529 -15.43 -53.38 37.99
CA ASP A 529 -13.99 -53.56 38.18
C ASP A 529 -13.31 -54.14 36.92
N SER A 530 -14.09 -54.41 35.86
CA SER A 530 -13.59 -54.98 34.61
C SER A 530 -12.97 -53.90 33.74
N GLU A 531 -11.87 -54.24 33.07
CA GLU A 531 -11.37 -53.45 31.94
C GLU A 531 -12.36 -53.49 30.77
N PRO A 532 -12.44 -52.40 29.98
CA PRO A 532 -13.33 -52.36 28.83
C PRO A 532 -12.89 -53.35 27.75
N LEU A 533 -13.84 -54.14 27.22
CA LEU A 533 -13.58 -55.10 26.16
C LEU A 533 -13.66 -54.42 24.78
N LEU A 534 -12.50 -54.19 24.17
CA LEU A 534 -12.34 -53.47 22.90
C LEU A 534 -12.22 -54.39 21.66
N ASP A 535 -12.06 -55.70 21.86
CA ASP A 535 -11.78 -56.68 20.80
C ASP A 535 -12.90 -56.80 19.76
N TYR A 536 -14.14 -56.49 20.16
CA TYR A 536 -15.32 -56.54 19.30
C TYR A 536 -15.65 -55.19 18.65
N LEU A 537 -14.80 -54.17 18.82
CA LEU A 537 -14.93 -52.89 18.12
C LEU A 537 -14.16 -52.95 16.82
N ALA A 538 -14.85 -52.70 15.71
CA ALA A 538 -14.23 -52.44 14.42
C ALA A 538 -13.46 -51.11 14.44
N ASP A 539 -12.50 -50.93 13.55
CA ASP A 539 -11.66 -49.73 13.52
C ASP A 539 -12.49 -48.48 13.20
N GLU A 540 -13.53 -48.59 12.39
CA GLU A 540 -14.47 -47.50 12.06
C GLU A 540 -15.28 -47.02 13.27
N GLN A 541 -15.38 -47.86 14.31
CA GLN A 541 -16.07 -47.53 15.56
C GLN A 541 -15.13 -46.87 16.57
N ARG A 542 -13.81 -46.82 16.31
CA ARG A 542 -12.77 -46.27 17.19
C ARG A 542 -12.37 -44.87 16.71
N LEU A 543 -12.99 -43.84 17.27
CA LEU A 543 -12.94 -42.48 16.68
C LEU A 543 -11.63 -41.69 16.92
N ASN A 544 -10.81 -42.06 17.91
CA ASN A 544 -9.59 -41.32 18.28
C ASN A 544 -8.58 -42.21 19.04
N PHE A 545 -8.40 -43.45 18.58
CA PHE A 545 -7.61 -44.44 19.32
C PHE A 545 -6.10 -44.37 19.01
N GLU A 546 -5.72 -43.67 17.95
CA GLU A 546 -4.33 -43.50 17.50
C GLU A 546 -3.54 -42.45 18.27
#